data_AF-A0A7C3GF66-F1
#
_entry.id   AF-A0A7C3GF66-F1
#
_cell.length_a   1.000
_cell.length_b   1.000
_cell.length_c   1.000
_cell.angle_alpha   90.00
_cell.angle_beta   90.00
_cell.angle_gamma   90.00
#
_symmetry.space_group_name_H-M   'P 1'
#
loop_
_entity.id
_entity.type
_entity.pdbx_description
1 polymer ?
#
loop_
_entity_poly.entity_id
_entity_poly.type
_entity_poly.pdbx_seq_one_letter_code
_entity_poly.pdbx_strand_id
1 'polypeptide(L)'
;MNWKDFLAFRRMVTPIIIQVIFWIGVVGVILGGIVGFFSMLITGISQGEAMSILGALIGVPLMTIVGLLLVRLYTELLIVIFRINDTLTDIKNLLEERRQA
;
A
#
# COMPACT_ATOMS: atom_id res chain seq x y z
N MET A 1 -23.10 -0.31 15.45
CA MET A 1 -22.65 0.33 14.20
C MET A 1 -23.69 0.05 13.12
N ASN A 2 -24.44 1.06 12.69
CA ASN A 2 -25.45 0.90 11.64
C ASN A 2 -24.75 0.81 10.28
N TRP A 3 -24.81 -0.36 9.63
CA TRP A 3 -24.24 -0.61 8.29
C TRP A 3 -24.81 0.31 7.20
N LYS A 4 -25.94 0.97 7.48
CA LYS A 4 -26.61 1.93 6.58
C LYS A 4 -25.74 3.15 6.27
N ASP A 5 -24.93 3.63 7.22
CA ASP A 5 -24.06 4.79 6.98
C ASP A 5 -22.86 4.47 6.09
N PHE A 6 -22.44 3.20 6.07
CA PHE A 6 -21.38 2.68 5.20
C PHE A 6 -21.85 2.57 3.74
N LEU A 7 -23.10 2.15 3.53
CA LEU A 7 -23.72 2.02 2.21
C LEU A 7 -24.25 3.35 1.65
N ALA A 8 -24.49 4.34 2.51
CA ALA A 8 -24.99 5.66 2.13
C ALA A 8 -23.89 6.61 1.58
N PHE A 9 -22.62 6.16 1.45
CA PHE A 9 -21.50 6.98 0.97
C PHE A 9 -21.30 8.33 1.71
N ARG A 10 -21.92 8.50 2.89
CA ARG A 10 -21.84 9.74 3.70
C ARG A 10 -20.45 9.99 4.29
N ARG A 11 -19.67 8.92 4.45
CA ARG A 11 -18.25 8.96 4.78
C ARG A 11 -17.49 8.42 3.59
N MET A 12 -16.38 9.05 3.21
CA MET A 12 -15.49 8.46 2.22
C MET A 12 -15.02 7.10 2.74
N VAL A 13 -15.52 6.02 2.15
CA VAL A 13 -15.09 4.63 2.46
C VAL A 13 -13.73 4.36 1.82
N THR A 14 -13.36 5.14 0.81
CA THR A 14 -12.16 5.02 0.00
C THR A 14 -10.85 4.98 0.79
N PRO A 15 -10.60 5.83 1.81
CA PRO A 15 -9.37 5.77 2.61
C PRO A 15 -9.19 4.42 3.33
N ILE A 16 -10.29 3.83 3.81
CA ILE A 16 -10.28 2.53 4.51
C ILE A 16 -9.97 1.41 3.50
N ILE A 17 -10.57 1.45 2.31
CA ILE A 17 -10.28 0.47 1.25
C ILE A 17 -8.80 0.52 0.85
N ILE A 18 -8.22 1.72 0.71
CA ILE A 18 -6.79 1.87 0.38
C ILE A 18 -5.90 1.28 1.47
N GLN A 19 -6.26 1.40 2.76
CA GLN A 19 -5.52 0.75 3.85
C GLN A 19 -5.54 -0.79 3.74
N VAL A 20 -6.66 -1.38 3.32
CA VAL A 20 -6.74 -2.84 3.08
C VAL A 20 -5.84 -3.22 1.90
N ILE A 21 -5.87 -2.45 0.81
CA ILE A 21 -5.00 -2.68 -0.36
C ILE A 21 -3.52 -2.56 0.01
N PHE A 22 -3.16 -1.59 0.88
CA PHE A 22 -1.79 -1.45 1.38
C PHE A 22 -1.30 -2.74 2.05
N TRP A 23 -2.08 -3.30 2.98
CA TRP A 23 -1.70 -4.53 3.67
C TRP A 23 -1.59 -5.72 2.70
N ILE A 24 -2.51 -5.84 1.73
CA ILE A 24 -2.42 -6.86 0.69
C ILE A 24 -1.14 -6.69 -0.14
N GLY A 25 -0.80 -5.45 -0.52
CA GLY A 25 0.42 -5.13 -1.26
C GLY A 25 1.69 -5.46 -0.47
N VAL A 26 1.73 -5.10 0.81
CA VAL A 26 2.84 -5.44 1.73
C VAL A 26 3.03 -6.95 1.82
N VAL A 27 1.94 -7.69 2.07
CA VAL A 27 1.98 -9.16 2.14
C VAL A 27 2.44 -9.73 0.80
N GLY A 28 1.95 -9.21 -0.33
CA GLY A 28 2.36 -9.63 -1.66
C GLY A 28 3.85 -9.43 -1.93
N VAL A 29 4.41 -8.28 -1.56
CA VAL A 29 5.85 -7.99 -1.69
C VAL A 29 6.68 -8.92 -0.81
N ILE A 30 6.27 -9.14 0.44
CA ILE A 30 7.00 -10.03 1.35
C ILE A 30 6.96 -11.47 0.85
N LEU A 31 5.79 -11.99 0.48
CA LEU A 31 5.64 -13.34 -0.05
C LEU A 31 6.39 -13.51 -1.37
N GLY A 32 6.29 -12.54 -2.28
CA GLY A 32 7.03 -12.53 -3.54
C GLY A 32 8.55 -12.52 -3.33
N GLY A 33 9.04 -11.74 -2.36
CA GLY A 33 10.43 -11.72 -1.94
C GLY A 33 10.91 -13.08 -1.41
N ILE A 34 10.14 -13.71 -0.52
CA ILE A 34 10.47 -15.03 0.03
C ILE A 34 10.49 -16.10 -1.07
N VAL A 35 9.45 -16.16 -1.90
CA VAL A 35 9.37 -17.14 -2.99
C VAL A 35 10.49 -16.91 -4.00
N GLY A 36 10.75 -15.65 -4.38
CA GLY A 36 11.84 -15.27 -5.27
C GLY A 36 13.20 -15.66 -4.72
N PHE A 37 13.43 -15.47 -3.42
CA PHE A 37 14.68 -15.81 -2.74
C PHE A 37 14.97 -17.31 -2.83
N PHE A 38 14.02 -18.15 -2.42
CA PHE A 38 14.20 -19.60 -2.45
C PHE A 38 14.29 -20.14 -3.87
N SER A 39 13.46 -19.63 -4.79
CA SER A 39 13.49 -20.04 -6.19
C SER A 39 14.86 -19.78 -6.81
N MET A 40 15.40 -18.57 -6.62
CA MET A 40 16.67 -18.15 -7.21
C MET A 40 17.88 -18.81 -6.53
N LEU A 41 17.79 -19.14 -5.24
CA LEU A 41 18.82 -19.94 -4.57
C LEU A 41 18.87 -21.39 -5.07
N ILE A 42 17.71 -22.04 -5.20
CA ILE A 42 17.64 -23.44 -5.66
C ILE A 42 18.18 -23.56 -7.08
N THR A 43 17.78 -22.65 -7.98
CA THR A 43 18.28 -22.65 -9.36
C THR A 43 19.79 -22.39 -9.39
N GLY A 44 20.28 -21.39 -8.63
CA GLY A 44 21.71 -21.08 -8.56
C GLY A 44 22.57 -22.23 -8.06
N ILE A 45 22.11 -22.98 -7.05
CA ILE A 45 22.82 -24.17 -6.54
C ILE A 45 22.76 -25.32 -7.55
N SER A 46 21.59 -25.57 -8.16
CA SER A 46 21.40 -26.70 -9.08
C SER A 46 22.16 -26.55 -10.41
N GLN A 47 22.30 -25.32 -10.91
CA GLN A 47 22.94 -25.03 -12.20
C GLN A 47 24.39 -24.54 -12.05
N GLY A 48 24.88 -24.33 -10.82
CA GLY A 48 26.22 -23.81 -10.56
C GLY A 48 26.42 -22.35 -10.97
N GLU A 49 25.32 -21.60 -11.16
CA GLU A 49 25.35 -20.22 -11.59
C GLU A 49 25.60 -19.27 -10.40
N ALA A 50 26.84 -18.81 -10.27
CA ALA A 50 27.21 -17.86 -9.22
C ALA A 50 26.37 -16.57 -9.27
N MET A 51 25.96 -16.11 -10.47
CA MET A 51 25.14 -14.91 -10.63
C MET A 51 23.74 -15.06 -10.01
N SER A 52 23.13 -16.23 -10.13
CA SER A 52 21.81 -16.53 -9.56
C SER A 52 21.87 -16.56 -8.03
N ILE A 53 22.95 -17.10 -7.46
CA ILE A 53 23.18 -17.09 -6.00
C ILE A 53 23.38 -15.65 -5.47
N LEU A 54 24.18 -14.83 -6.17
CA LEU A 54 24.35 -13.42 -5.81
C LEU A 54 23.05 -12.62 -5.94
N GLY A 55 22.27 -12.90 -6.98
CA GLY A 55 20.94 -12.33 -7.18
C GLY A 55 19.98 -12.66 -6.04
N ALA A 56 20.00 -13.90 -5.56
CA ALA A 56 19.18 -14.31 -4.43
C ALA A 56 19.62 -13.61 -3.12
N LEU A 57 20.92 -13.52 -2.85
CA LEU A 57 21.43 -13.01 -1.58
C LEU A 57 21.38 -11.49 -1.45
N ILE A 58 21.53 -10.76 -2.57
CA ILE A 58 21.62 -9.29 -2.58
C ILE A 58 20.46 -8.68 -3.36
N GLY A 59 20.17 -9.20 -4.55
CA GLY A 59 19.16 -8.64 -5.46
C GLY A 59 17.74 -8.75 -4.90
N VAL A 60 17.35 -9.94 -4.42
CA VAL A 60 15.98 -10.16 -3.92
C VAL A 60 15.69 -9.34 -2.65
N PRO A 61 16.56 -9.28 -1.62
CA PRO A 61 16.33 -8.41 -0.46
C PRO A 61 16.23 -6.93 -0.84
N LEU A 62 17.12 -6.46 -1.71
CA LEU A 62 17.10 -5.08 -2.18
C LEU A 62 15.79 -4.74 -2.91
N MET A 63 15.36 -5.60 -3.82
CA MET A 63 14.08 -5.45 -4.54
C MET A 63 12.88 -5.51 -3.61
N THR A 64 12.92 -6.34 -2.57
CA THR A 64 11.83 -6.45 -1.59
C THR A 64 11.70 -5.18 -0.77
N ILE A 65 12.82 -4.60 -0.32
CA ILE A 65 12.83 -3.32 0.40
C ILE A 65 12.31 -2.19 -0.47
N VAL A 66 12.80 -2.09 -1.71
CA VAL A 66 12.32 -1.09 -2.68
C VAL A 66 10.82 -1.28 -2.96
N GLY A 67 10.36 -2.52 -3.15
CA GLY A 67 8.95 -2.84 -3.34
C GLY A 67 8.09 -2.40 -2.16
N LEU A 68 8.56 -2.60 -0.92
CA LEU A 68 7.84 -2.18 0.28
C LEU A 68 7.75 -0.65 0.39
N LEU A 69 8.84 0.05 0.06
CA LEU A 69 8.87 1.51 0.00
C LEU A 69 7.91 2.05 -1.07
N LEU A 70 7.87 1.42 -2.24
CA LEU A 70 6.96 1.80 -3.32
C LEU A 70 5.50 1.59 -2.91
N VAL A 71 5.14 0.44 -2.34
CA VAL A 71 3.76 0.20 -1.86
C VAL A 71 3.34 1.27 -0.86
N ARG A 72 4.22 1.64 0.07
CA ARG A 72 3.96 2.72 1.03
C ARG A 72 3.80 4.07 0.35
N LEU A 73 4.72 4.45 -0.54
CA LEU A 73 4.68 5.73 -1.26
C LEU A 73 3.39 5.87 -2.09
N TYR A 74 3.04 4.85 -2.87
CA TYR A 74 1.84 4.88 -3.70
C TYR A 74 0.56 4.99 -2.85
N THR A 75 0.43 4.17 -1.81
CA THR A 75 -0.77 4.19 -0.95
C THR A 75 -0.91 5.49 -0.15
N GLU A 76 0.21 6.07 0.31
CA GLU A 76 0.21 7.35 1.01
C GLU A 76 -0.23 8.50 0.08
N LEU A 77 0.27 8.55 -1.15
CA LEU A 77 -0.18 9.52 -2.16
C LEU A 77 -1.68 9.39 -2.46
N LEU A 78 -2.18 8.16 -2.58
CA LEU A 78 -3.61 7.92 -2.79
C LEU A 78 -4.46 8.42 -1.62
N ILE A 79 -4.08 8.10 -0.37
CA ILE A 79 -4.82 8.52 0.83
C ILE A 79 -4.80 10.04 1.01
N VAL A 80 -3.65 10.69 0.72
CA VAL A 80 -3.49 12.14 0.89
C VAL A 80 -4.50 12.91 0.04
N ILE A 81 -4.75 12.50 -1.20
CA ILE A 81 -5.71 13.17 -2.09
C ILE A 81 -7.13 13.14 -1.49
N PHE A 82 -7.56 11.98 -0.97
CA PHE A 82 -8.88 11.87 -0.33
C PHE A 82 -8.94 12.68 0.96
N ARG A 83 -7.88 12.67 1.76
CA ARG A 83 -7.81 13.46 2.99
C ARG A 83 -7.89 14.96 2.74
N ILE A 84 -7.29 15.46 1.66
CA ILE A 84 -7.43 16.86 1.24
C ILE A 84 -8.90 17.18 0.91
N ASN A 85 -9.60 16.28 0.22
CA ASN A 85 -11.01 16.47 -0.11
C ASN A 85 -11.90 16.53 1.14
N ASP A 86 -11.68 15.61 2.09
CA ASP A 86 -12.38 15.61 3.38
C ASP A 86 -12.14 16.96 4.12
N THR A 87 -10.89 17.41 4.17
CA THR A 87 -10.53 18.69 4.83
C THR A 87 -11.21 19.89 4.16
N LEU A 88 -11.31 19.89 2.82
CA LEU A 88 -12.01 20.94 2.08
C LEU A 88 -13.52 20.95 2.39
N THR A 89 -14.12 19.76 2.48
CA THR A 89 -15.53 19.59 2.83
C THR A 89 -15.80 20.11 4.23
N ASP A 90 -14.93 19.82 5.19
CA ASP A 90 -15.04 20.31 6.57
C ASP A 90 -14.94 21.84 6.64
N ILE A 91 -13.99 22.45 5.91
CA ILE A 91 -13.87 23.92 5.83
C ILE A 91 -15.14 24.55 5.25
N LYS A 92 -15.71 23.95 4.20
CA LYS A 92 -16.96 24.43 3.59
C LYS A 92 -18.11 24.43 4.60
N ASN A 93 -18.29 23.31 5.32
CA ASN A 93 -19.35 23.18 6.32
C ASN A 93 -19.19 24.20 7.47
N LEU A 94 -17.96 24.40 7.96
CA LEU A 94 -17.65 25.40 8.99
C LEU A 94 -17.99 26.83 8.55
N LEU A 95 -17.75 27.18 7.27
CA LEU A 95 -18.09 28.49 6.73
C LEU A 95 -19.62 28.67 6.59
N GLU A 96 -20.35 27.62 6.23
CA GLU A 96 -21.81 27.66 6.16
C GLU A 96 -22.45 27.86 7.54
N GLU A 97 -21.95 27.18 8.58
CA GLU A 97 -22.40 27.36 9.96
C GLU A 97 -22.14 28.80 10.45
N ARG A 98 -20.95 29.35 10.16
CA ARG A 98 -20.59 30.74 10.51
C ARG A 98 -21.44 31.79 9.80
N ARG A 99 -22.00 31.48 8.63
CA ARG A 99 -22.87 32.39 7.88
C ARG A 99 -24.30 32.42 8.44
N GLN A 100 -24.72 31.37 9.14
CA GLN A 100 -26.05 31.25 9.72
C GLN A 100 -26.13 31.75 11.17
N ALA A 101 -24.98 31.99 11.81
CA ALA A 101 -24.85 32.62 13.13
C ALA A 101 -24.68 34.14 13.01
#